data_AF-A0A8S8YVZ1-F1
#
_entry.id   AF-A0A8S8YVZ1-F1
#
_cell.length_a   1.000
_cell.length_b   1.000
_cell.length_c   1.000
_cell.angle_alpha   90.00
_cell.angle_beta   90.00
_cell.angle_gamma   90.00
#
_symmetry.space_group_name_H-M   'P 1'
#
loop_
_entity.id
_entity.type
_entity.pdbx_description
1 polymer ?
#
loop_
_entity_poly.entity_id
_entity_poly.type
_entity_poly.pdbx_seq_one_letter_code
_entity_poly.pdbx_strand_id
1 'polypeptide(L)' 'MINLIKNNNFNQRSWVMEIKIGCTGWSYQGWSGTFYPKKLKSSEWLKYYSKIFSITEINSTFYKIPLTRDC' A
#
# COMPACT_ATOMS: atom_id res chain seq x y z
N MET A 1 17.48 -54.01 -16.59
CA MET A 1 16.00 -53.99 -16.40
C MET A 1 15.77 -53.54 -14.97
N ILE A 2 15.17 -52.41 -14.62
CA ILE A 2 14.10 -51.63 -15.26
C ILE A 2 14.27 -50.17 -14.78
N ASN A 3 14.78 -49.26 -15.63
CA ASN A 3 14.74 -47.82 -15.37
C ASN A 3 13.35 -47.33 -15.81
N LEU A 4 12.41 -47.08 -14.89
CA LEU A 4 11.13 -46.43 -15.19
C LEU A 4 10.34 -46.07 -13.92
N ILE A 5 10.65 -44.92 -13.29
CA ILE A 5 9.63 -44.15 -12.56
C ILE A 5 9.77 -42.67 -12.92
N LYS A 6 9.10 -42.36 -14.04
CA LYS A 6 8.25 -41.19 -14.27
C LYS A 6 8.79 -39.82 -13.86
N ASN A 7 9.18 -39.07 -14.90
CA ASN A 7 8.91 -37.64 -15.10
C ASN A 7 7.97 -37.03 -14.06
N ASN A 8 8.55 -36.48 -13.00
CA ASN A 8 7.87 -35.49 -12.20
C ASN A 8 8.18 -34.12 -12.80
N ASN A 9 7.46 -33.78 -13.87
CA ASN A 9 7.22 -32.39 -14.24
C ASN A 9 6.38 -31.76 -13.13
N PHE A 10 7.02 -31.43 -12.01
CA PHE A 10 6.48 -30.48 -11.04
C PHE A 10 6.45 -29.13 -11.75
N ASN A 11 5.34 -28.87 -12.45
CA ASN A 11 4.93 -27.51 -12.76
C ASN A 11 4.72 -26.80 -11.43
N GLN A 12 5.78 -26.17 -10.94
CA GLN A 12 5.73 -25.25 -9.82
C GLN A 12 4.82 -24.09 -10.25
N ARG A 13 3.54 -24.15 -9.88
CA ARG A 13 2.67 -22.98 -9.89
C ARG A 13 3.16 -22.06 -8.78
N SER A 14 4.16 -21.25 -9.09
CA SER A 14 4.62 -20.16 -8.24
C SER A 14 3.44 -19.19 -8.08
N TRP A 15 2.83 -19.15 -6.89
CA TRP A 15 1.89 -18.10 -6.57
C TRP A 15 2.68 -16.80 -6.50
N VAL A 16 2.58 -15.97 -7.54
CA VAL A 16 3.12 -14.62 -7.49
C VAL A 16 2.16 -13.80 -6.62
N MET A 17 2.56 -13.55 -5.38
CA MET A 17 1.81 -12.69 -4.47
C MET A 17 2.18 -11.23 -4.74
N GLU A 18 1.18 -10.39 -4.98
CA GLU A 18 1.36 -8.94 -5.08
C GLU A 18 1.51 -8.37 -3.65
N ILE A 19 2.71 -7.88 -3.32
CA ILE A 19 2.99 -7.24 -2.03
C ILE A 19 2.81 -5.73 -2.18
N LYS A 20 1.95 -5.14 -1.33
CA LYS A 20 1.75 -3.68 -1.26
C LYS A 20 2.36 -3.15 0.03
N ILE A 21 3.10 -2.05 -0.08
CA ILE A 21 3.78 -1.39 1.03
C ILE A 21 3.24 0.03 1.16
N GLY A 22 3.03 0.46 2.40
CA GLY A 22 2.48 1.77 2.75
C GLY A 22 2.75 2.13 4.22
N CYS A 23 2.18 3.25 4.66
CA CYS A 23 2.38 3.82 5.99
C CYS A 23 1.08 3.83 6.82
N THR A 24 1.21 4.10 8.12
CA THR A 24 0.08 4.24 9.05
C THR A 24 -0.58 5.62 8.97
N GLY A 25 -1.10 5.96 7.80
CA GLY A 25 -1.65 7.29 7.51
C GLY A 25 -0.69 8.17 6.71
N TRP A 26 -1.18 9.37 6.36
CA TRP A 26 -0.47 10.30 5.47
C TRP A 26 -0.35 11.72 6.03
N SER A 27 -1.11 12.08 7.08
CA SER A 27 -1.34 13.45 7.49
C SER A 27 -0.37 13.98 8.56
N TYR A 28 0.93 13.85 8.33
CA TYR A 28 1.98 14.26 9.28
C TYR A 28 2.60 15.62 8.92
N GLN A 29 2.57 16.59 9.83
CA GLN A 29 3.15 17.92 9.58
C GLN A 29 4.67 17.89 9.35
N GLY A 30 5.38 16.99 10.02
CA GLY A 30 6.84 16.83 9.86
C GLY A 30 7.28 16.33 8.48
N TRP A 31 6.33 15.88 7.65
CA TRP A 31 6.59 15.50 6.26
C TRP A 31 6.60 16.70 5.31
N SER A 32 6.12 17.87 5.76
CA SER A 32 6.18 19.10 4.97
C SER A 32 7.64 19.54 4.75
N GLY A 33 8.04 19.63 3.50
CA GLY A 33 9.39 20.01 3.09
C GLY A 33 10.42 18.88 3.02
N THR A 34 10.10 17.70 3.57
CA THR A 34 10.95 16.49 3.49
C THR A 34 10.39 15.49 2.50
N PHE A 35 9.11 15.12 2.65
CA PHE A 35 8.38 14.22 1.77
C PHE A 35 7.38 14.99 0.88
N TYR A 36 6.66 15.94 1.46
CA TYR A 36 5.75 16.82 0.72
C TYR A 36 6.48 18.10 0.26
N PRO A 37 6.16 18.65 -0.93
CA PRO A 37 6.63 19.97 -1.32
C PRO A 37 6.22 21.05 -0.30
N LYS A 38 7.12 21.98 0.03
CA LYS A 38 6.94 22.98 1.12
C LYS A 38 5.65 23.81 1.05
N LYS A 39 5.08 24.01 -0.14
CA LYS A 39 3.87 24.82 -0.37
C LYS A 39 2.62 23.97 -0.66
N LEU A 40 2.70 22.65 -0.49
CA LEU A 40 1.58 21.75 -0.75
C LEU A 40 0.57 21.86 0.39
N LYS A 41 -0.68 22.20 0.06
CA LYS A 41 -1.80 22.24 1.02
C LYS A 41 -2.05 20.85 1.60
N SER A 42 -2.44 20.78 2.87
CA SER A 42 -2.72 19.51 3.56
C SER A 42 -3.83 18.69 2.91
N SER A 43 -4.82 19.35 2.31
CA SER A 43 -5.88 18.70 1.53
C SER A 43 -5.36 17.91 0.33
N GLU A 44 -4.19 18.28 -0.21
CA GLU A 44 -3.57 17.61 -1.36
C GLU A 44 -2.58 16.51 -0.95
N TRP A 45 -2.32 16.31 0.35
CA TRP A 45 -1.31 15.37 0.83
C TRP A 45 -1.64 13.93 0.46
N LEU A 46 -2.89 13.49 0.60
CA LEU A 46 -3.29 12.14 0.21
C LEU A 46 -3.10 11.91 -1.29
N LYS A 47 -3.44 12.90 -2.11
CA LYS A 47 -3.26 12.86 -3.57
C LYS A 47 -1.80 12.84 -3.98
N TYR A 48 -0.91 13.46 -3.20
CA TYR A 48 0.52 13.36 -3.42
C TYR A 48 1.04 11.99 -2.98
N TYR A 49 0.63 11.54 -1.79
CA TYR A 49 1.02 10.24 -1.22
C TYR A 49 0.66 9.06 -2.14
N SER A 50 -0.53 9.09 -2.74
CA SER A 50 -1.02 8.02 -3.63
C SER A 50 -0.23 7.86 -4.94
N LYS A 51 0.61 8.85 -5.28
CA LYS A 51 1.53 8.75 -6.43
C LYS A 51 2.76 7.90 -6.12
N ILE A 52 3.06 7.66 -4.84
CA ILE A 52 4.27 6.98 -4.36
C ILE A 52 3.90 5.62 -3.76
N PHE A 53 2.87 5.58 -2.92
CA PHE A 53 2.40 4.36 -2.27
C PHE A 53 0.97 4.02 -2.70
N SER A 54 0.72 2.73 -2.94
CA SER A 54 -0.60 2.24 -3.36
C SER A 54 -1.54 1.95 -2.19
N ILE A 55 -1.05 1.98 -0.95
CA ILE A 55 -1.83 1.65 0.25
C ILE A 55 -1.41 2.53 1.43
N THR A 56 -2.36 2.77 2.35
CA THR A 56 -2.14 3.36 3.67
C THR A 56 -3.11 2.71 4.64
N GLU A 57 -2.71 2.56 5.90
CA GLU A 57 -3.62 2.23 6.99
C GLU A 57 -4.40 3.48 7.43
N ILE A 58 -5.63 3.30 7.91
CA ILE A 58 -6.52 4.36 8.39
C ILE A 58 -7.14 3.92 9.72
N ASN A 59 -7.07 4.79 10.73
CA ASN A 59 -7.64 4.56 12.07
C ASN A 59 -8.61 5.66 12.52
N SER A 60 -9.08 6.52 11.59
CA SER A 60 -9.92 7.67 11.91
C SER A 60 -11.24 7.32 12.62
N THR A 61 -11.82 6.17 12.29
CA THR A 61 -13.09 5.66 12.87
C THR A 61 -13.00 5.39 14.36
N PHE A 62 -11.80 5.16 14.90
CA PHE A 62 -11.57 5.02 16.34
C PHE A 62 -11.89 6.32 17.09
N TYR A 63 -11.64 7.46 16.46
CA TYR A 63 -11.84 8.78 17.08
C TYR A 63 -13.19 9.39 16.72
N LYS A 64 -13.67 9.16 15.50
CA LYS A 64 -14.94 9.69 15.02
C LYS A 64 -15.42 8.93 13.78
N ILE A 65 -16.73 8.70 13.69
CA ILE A 65 -17.35 8.20 12.47
C ILE A 65 -17.27 9.29 11.38
N PRO A 66 -16.68 9.00 10.21
CA PRO A 66 -16.61 9.96 9.11
C PRO A 66 -18.00 10.28 8.55
N LEU A 67 -18.19 11.50 8.05
CA LEU A 67 -19.39 11.87 7.31
C LEU A 67 -19.31 11.31 5.88
N THR A 68 -20.46 11.16 5.22
CA THR A 68 -20.57 10.65 3.84
C THR A 68 -19.71 11.42 2.81
N ARG A 69 -19.30 12.65 3.11
CA ARG A 69 -18.51 13.51 2.22
C ARG A 69 -17.00 13.47 2.48
N ASP A 70 -16.56 12.72 3.49
CA ASP A 70 -15.16 12.70 3.92
C ASP A 70 -14.31 11.64 3.18
N CYS A 71 -14.92 10.95 2.20
CA CYS A 71 -14.28 9.96 1.31
C CYS A 71 -13.75 10.58 0.00
#